data_AF-A0A6N2QUT8-F1
#
_entry.id   AF-A0A6N2QUT8-F1
#
_cell.length_a   1.000
_cell.length_b   1.000
_cell.length_c   1.000
_cell.angle_alpha   90.00
_cell.angle_beta   90.00
_cell.angle_gamma   90.00
#
_symmetry.space_group_name_H-M   'P 1'
#
loop_
_entity.id
_entity.type
_entity.pdbx_description
1 polymer ?
#
loop_
_entity_poly.entity_id
_entity_poly.type
_entity_poly.pdbx_seq_one_letter_code
_entity_poly.pdbx_strand_id
1 'polypeptide(L)'
;MEQVSFFNRDNVLEQITFYSLCSTEDRKKILGELPMTFSDFRRFSLISDYLQLHAFHEMLWDLYSDIYLGDIFDLMEKCNTNHEDIPDMLSEAKQWLADFRAQAPNETVAFLLEKVFSRKLEAKTLF
;
A
#
# COMPACT_ATOMS: atom_id res chain seq x y z
N MET A 1 6.85 31.88 10.95
CA MET A 1 8.08 31.09 11.12
C MET A 1 7.61 29.78 11.71
N GLU A 2 7.72 28.63 11.06
CA GLU A 2 8.87 28.10 10.35
C GLU A 2 8.50 27.59 8.96
N GLN A 3 9.37 27.84 7.98
CA GLN A 3 9.38 27.03 6.77
C GLN A 3 9.80 25.63 7.21
N VAL A 4 8.90 24.65 7.14
CA VAL A 4 9.25 23.23 7.30
C VAL A 4 10.01 22.81 6.04
N SER A 5 11.25 23.29 5.94
CA SER A 5 12.26 22.85 4.99
C SER A 5 12.83 21.53 5.50
N PHE A 6 12.07 20.46 5.34
CA PHE A 6 12.64 19.12 5.28
C PHE A 6 12.25 18.55 3.92
N PHE A 7 13.07 18.85 2.90
CA PHE A 7 13.26 17.90 1.82
C PHE A 7 13.83 16.63 2.47
N ASN A 8 12.96 15.79 3.02
CA ASN A 8 13.35 14.47 3.48
C ASN A 8 13.64 13.67 2.22
N ARG A 9 14.93 13.56 1.90
CA ARG A 9 15.43 12.92 0.68
C ARG A 9 14.85 11.52 0.52
N ASP A 10 14.67 10.81 1.63
CA ASP A 10 14.16 9.43 1.63
C ASP A 10 12.69 9.41 1.23
N ASN A 11 11.89 10.34 1.75
CA ASN A 11 10.50 10.51 1.35
C ASN A 11 10.35 10.82 -0.16
N VAL A 12 11.20 11.69 -0.72
CA VAL A 12 11.19 11.98 -2.17
C VAL A 12 11.59 10.78 -3.01
N LEU A 13 12.64 10.05 -2.62
CA LEU A 13 13.10 8.87 -3.35
C LEU A 13 12.08 7.73 -3.30
N GLU A 14 11.43 7.51 -2.17
CA GLU A 14 10.39 6.51 -2.02
C GLU A 14 9.13 6.86 -2.81
N GLN A 15 8.71 8.14 -2.81
CA GLN A 15 7.64 8.63 -3.68
C GLN A 15 7.95 8.38 -5.16
N ILE A 16 9.15 8.76 -5.62
CA ILE A 16 9.59 8.51 -7.00
C ILE A 16 9.56 7.02 -7.32
N THR A 17 10.04 6.19 -6.39
CA THR A 17 10.04 4.73 -6.53
C THR A 17 8.62 4.21 -6.70
N PHE A 18 7.70 4.58 -5.81
CA PHE A 18 6.29 4.15 -5.90
C PHE A 18 5.64 4.62 -7.22
N TYR A 19 5.82 5.90 -7.58
CA TYR A 19 5.27 6.46 -8.80
C TYR A 19 5.80 5.83 -10.08
N SER A 20 7.04 5.33 -10.07
CA SER A 20 7.62 4.62 -11.21
C SER A 20 7.04 3.21 -11.42
N LEU A 21 6.38 2.67 -10.39
CA LEU A 21 5.86 1.30 -10.37
C LEU A 21 4.32 1.24 -10.50
N CYS A 22 3.60 2.26 -10.05
CA CYS A 22 2.14 2.26 -10.05
C CYS A 22 1.53 2.73 -11.39
N SER A 23 0.26 2.38 -11.62
CA SER A 23 -0.49 2.90 -12.76
C SER A 23 -0.63 4.43 -12.74
N THR A 24 -0.96 5.00 -13.90
CA THR A 24 -1.31 6.42 -14.01
C THR A 24 -2.50 6.80 -13.14
N GLU A 25 -3.50 5.92 -12.99
CA GLU A 25 -4.66 6.19 -12.12
C GLU A 25 -4.26 6.25 -10.65
N ASP A 26 -3.48 5.27 -10.19
CA ASP A 26 -3.00 5.22 -8.80
C ASP A 26 -2.16 6.45 -8.46
N ARG A 27 -1.31 6.88 -9.40
CA ARG A 27 -0.53 8.11 -9.25
C ARG A 27 -1.43 9.32 -9.03
N LYS A 28 -2.51 9.45 -9.81
CA LYS A 28 -3.46 10.55 -9.68
C LYS A 28 -4.19 10.52 -8.33
N LYS A 29 -4.52 9.34 -7.81
CA LYS A 29 -5.12 9.20 -6.46
C LYS A 29 -4.16 9.68 -5.37
N ILE A 30 -2.89 9.26 -5.44
CA ILE A 30 -1.87 9.63 -4.44
C ILE A 30 -1.53 11.12 -4.51
N LEU A 31 -1.52 11.72 -5.70
CA LEU A 31 -1.31 13.16 -5.88
C LEU A 31 -2.55 14.02 -5.52
N GLY A 32 -3.66 13.39 -5.10
CA GLY A 32 -4.91 14.08 -4.78
C GLY A 32 -5.68 14.61 -6.00
N GLU A 33 -5.30 14.21 -7.22
CA GLU A 33 -6.01 14.57 -8.45
C GLU A 33 -7.29 13.75 -8.64
N LEU A 34 -7.34 12.54 -8.07
CA LEU A 34 -8.52 11.69 -8.00
C LEU A 34 -8.86 11.36 -6.55
N PRO A 35 -10.15 11.16 -6.20
CA PRO A 35 -10.53 10.71 -4.88
C PRO A 35 -9.84 9.37 -4.54
N MET A 36 -9.22 9.32 -3.37
CA MET A 36 -8.78 8.06 -2.77
C MET A 36 -9.97 7.41 -2.08
N THR A 37 -10.15 6.10 -2.24
CA THR A 37 -11.13 5.31 -1.47
C THR A 37 -10.46 4.60 -0.30
N PHE A 38 -11.23 4.08 0.66
CA PHE A 38 -10.66 3.27 1.74
C PHE A 38 -9.95 2.00 1.22
N SER A 39 -10.50 1.37 0.17
CA SER A 39 -9.86 0.24 -0.51
C SER A 39 -8.52 0.63 -1.14
N ASP A 40 -8.44 1.80 -1.78
CA ASP A 40 -7.18 2.34 -2.32
C ASP A 40 -6.16 2.60 -1.19
N PHE A 41 -6.58 3.22 -0.09
CA PHE A 41 -5.73 3.48 1.06
C PHE A 41 -5.15 2.18 1.65
N ARG A 42 -5.99 1.16 1.87
CA ARG A 42 -5.56 -0.18 2.32
C ARG A 42 -4.57 -0.81 1.34
N ARG A 43 -4.88 -0.75 0.05
CA ARG A 43 -4.04 -1.30 -1.02
C ARG A 43 -2.66 -0.64 -1.06
N PHE A 44 -2.59 0.70 -1.04
CA PHE A 44 -1.32 1.42 -1.06
C PHE A 44 -0.52 1.24 0.24
N SER A 45 -1.19 1.16 1.38
CA SER A 45 -0.56 0.84 2.67
C SER A 45 0.08 -0.56 2.64
N LEU A 46 -0.62 -1.55 2.10
CA LEU A 46 -0.09 -2.90 1.93
C LEU A 46 1.13 -2.92 1.00
N ILE A 47 1.02 -2.33 -0.19
CA ILE A 47 2.08 -2.36 -1.20
C ILE A 47 3.34 -1.63 -0.68
N SER A 48 3.18 -0.47 -0.06
CA SER A 48 4.30 0.28 0.51
C SER A 48 5.01 -0.47 1.64
N ASP A 49 4.27 -1.18 2.51
CA ASP A 49 4.88 -2.05 3.53
C ASP A 49 5.63 -3.24 2.90
N TYR A 50 5.10 -3.86 1.84
CA TYR A 50 5.81 -4.92 1.13
C TYR A 50 7.10 -4.42 0.47
N LEU A 51 7.07 -3.23 -0.12
CA LEU A 51 8.21 -2.60 -0.77
C LEU A 51 9.19 -1.94 0.22
N GLN A 52 8.88 -1.92 1.53
CA GLN A 52 9.67 -1.26 2.57
C GLN A 52 9.89 0.24 2.31
N LEU A 53 8.88 0.89 1.75
CA LEU A 53 8.87 2.35 1.52
C LEU A 53 8.30 3.03 2.76
N HIS A 54 9.10 3.10 3.82
CA HIS A 54 8.65 3.51 5.16
C HIS A 54 8.18 4.96 5.21
N ALA A 55 8.95 5.89 4.65
CA ALA A 55 8.60 7.31 4.64
C ALA A 55 7.36 7.60 3.76
N PHE A 56 7.19 6.85 2.67
CA PHE A 56 5.99 6.91 1.85
C PHE A 56 4.77 6.31 2.55
N HIS A 57 4.95 5.19 3.25
CA HIS A 57 3.91 4.57 4.06
C HIS A 57 3.42 5.52 5.15
N GLU A 58 4.32 6.10 5.94
CA GLU A 58 3.99 7.07 6.98
C GLU A 58 3.22 8.27 6.42
N MET A 59 3.68 8.83 5.30
CA MET A 59 2.98 9.92 4.62
C MET A 59 1.56 9.55 4.21
N LEU A 60 1.30 8.34 3.70
CA LEU A 60 -0.06 7.90 3.39
C LEU A 60 -0.94 7.85 4.64
N TRP A 61 -0.41 7.33 5.74
CA TRP A 61 -1.15 7.27 7.01
C TRP A 61 -1.43 8.65 7.59
N ASP A 62 -0.45 9.55 7.57
CA ASP A 62 -0.63 10.93 8.05
C ASP A 62 -1.72 11.69 7.27
N LEU A 63 -1.88 11.39 5.97
CA LEU A 63 -2.85 12.06 5.11
C LEU A 63 -4.28 11.48 5.23
N TYR A 64 -4.42 10.16 5.42
CA TYR A 64 -5.70 9.48 5.23
C TYR A 64 -6.22 8.72 6.45
N SER A 65 -5.41 8.47 7.48
CA SER A 65 -5.84 7.68 8.65
C SER A 65 -7.00 8.34 9.40
N ASP A 66 -6.95 9.66 9.61
CA ASP A 66 -8.02 10.41 10.26
C ASP A 66 -9.32 10.39 9.45
N ILE A 67 -9.22 10.37 8.12
CA ILE A 67 -10.39 10.34 7.22
C ILE A 67 -11.12 9.00 7.35
N TYR A 68 -10.36 7.90 7.46
CA TYR A 68 -10.88 6.54 7.48
C TYR A 68 -10.82 5.88 8.86
N LEU A 69 -10.70 6.66 9.93
CA LEU A 69 -10.50 6.13 11.28
C LEU A 69 -11.62 5.16 11.69
N GLY A 70 -12.87 5.48 11.34
CA GLY A 70 -14.02 4.59 11.55
C GLY A 70 -13.88 3.26 10.82
N ASP A 71 -13.60 3.30 9.51
CA ASP A 71 -13.44 2.10 8.69
C ASP A 71 -12.24 1.24 9.16
N ILE A 72 -11.18 1.86 9.67
CA ILE A 72 -10.03 1.17 10.27
C ILE A 72 -10.46 0.41 11.52
N PHE A 73 -11.23 1.05 12.42
CA PHE A 73 -11.73 0.39 13.64
C PHE A 73 -12.66 -0.77 13.31
N ASP A 74 -13.60 -0.57 12.38
CA ASP A 74 -14.52 -1.62 11.94
C ASP A 74 -13.75 -2.82 11.36
N LEU A 75 -12.72 -2.56 10.54
CA LEU A 75 -11.87 -3.61 9.99
C LEU A 75 -11.07 -4.36 11.08
N MET A 76 -10.54 -3.64 12.07
CA MET A 76 -9.85 -4.25 13.21
C MET A 76 -10.78 -5.12 14.04
N GLU A 77 -12.01 -4.70 14.28
CA GLU A 77 -13.01 -5.49 15.01
C GLU A 77 -13.36 -6.79 14.26
N LYS A 78 -13.55 -6.72 12.93
CA LYS A 78 -13.74 -7.91 12.09
C LYS A 78 -12.59 -8.90 12.22
N CYS A 79 -11.34 -8.40 12.27
CA CYS A 79 -10.17 -9.25 12.45
C CYS A 79 -10.15 -9.90 13.85
N ASN A 80 -10.44 -9.14 14.91
CA ASN A 80 -10.40 -9.62 16.29
C ASN A 80 -11.48 -10.65 16.61
N THR A 81 -12.61 -10.61 15.89
CA THR A 81 -13.73 -11.53 16.06
C THR A 81 -13.64 -12.78 15.18
N ASN A 82 -12.54 -12.96 14.44
CA ASN A 82 -12.38 -14.02 13.43
C ASN A 82 -13.56 -14.07 12.45
N HIS A 83 -13.98 -12.89 11.97
CA HIS A 83 -15.13 -12.74 11.10
C HIS A 83 -15.03 -13.60 9.82
N GLU A 84 -16.17 -14.10 9.33
CA GLU A 84 -16.23 -15.00 8.17
C GLU A 84 -15.68 -14.39 6.87
N ASP A 85 -15.69 -13.06 6.75
CA ASP A 85 -15.11 -12.29 5.64
C ASP A 85 -13.56 -12.34 5.56
N ILE A 86 -12.84 -12.78 6.58
CA ILE A 86 -11.36 -12.73 6.60
C ILE A 86 -10.70 -13.43 5.40
N PRO A 87 -11.12 -14.65 4.99
CA PRO A 87 -10.58 -15.30 3.79
C PRO A 87 -10.76 -14.46 2.53
N ASP A 88 -11.88 -13.76 2.38
CA ASP A 88 -12.14 -12.90 1.23
C ASP A 88 -11.24 -11.66 1.26
N MET A 89 -11.02 -11.07 2.45
CA MET A 89 -10.05 -9.97 2.61
C MET A 89 -8.62 -10.39 2.28
N LEU A 90 -8.22 -11.61 2.63
CA LEU A 90 -6.91 -12.16 2.27
C LEU A 90 -6.81 -12.41 0.76
N SER A 91 -7.90 -12.86 0.13
CA SER A 91 -7.98 -13.03 -1.32
C SER A 91 -7.86 -11.69 -2.04
N GLU A 92 -8.58 -10.67 -1.56
CA GLU A 92 -8.50 -9.28 -2.04
C GLU A 92 -7.07 -8.75 -1.96
N ALA A 93 -6.40 -8.90 -0.81
CA ALA A 93 -5.02 -8.47 -0.62
C ALA A 93 -4.04 -9.16 -1.59
N LYS A 94 -4.22 -10.47 -1.85
CA LYS A 94 -3.43 -11.20 -2.85
C LYS A 94 -3.68 -10.68 -4.25
N GLN A 95 -4.93 -10.41 -4.59
CA GLN A 95 -5.30 -9.86 -5.89
C GLN A 95 -4.65 -8.49 -6.12
N TRP A 96 -4.64 -7.61 -5.12
CA TRP A 96 -3.96 -6.32 -5.20
C TRP A 96 -2.47 -6.44 -5.54
N LEU A 97 -1.76 -7.38 -4.90
CA LEU A 97 -0.33 -7.61 -5.17
C LEU A 97 -0.13 -8.16 -6.60
N ALA A 98 -0.99 -9.08 -7.04
CA ALA A 98 -0.95 -9.63 -8.39
C ALA A 98 -1.20 -8.55 -9.46
N ASP A 99 -2.23 -7.71 -9.25
CA ASP A 99 -2.58 -6.62 -10.17
C ASP A 99 -1.47 -5.57 -10.23
N PHE A 100 -0.89 -5.20 -9.09
CA PHE A 100 0.23 -4.26 -9.04
C PHE A 100 1.44 -4.80 -9.81
N ARG A 101 1.77 -6.09 -9.62
CA ARG A 101 2.83 -6.75 -10.39
C ARG A 101 2.53 -6.77 -11.89
N ALA A 102 1.29 -7.05 -12.29
CA ALA A 102 0.89 -7.13 -13.69
C ALA A 102 1.06 -5.78 -14.43
N GLN A 103 1.05 -4.67 -13.69
CA GLN A 103 1.25 -3.31 -14.21
C GLN A 103 2.72 -2.89 -14.28
N ALA A 104 3.66 -3.76 -13.90
CA ALA A 104 5.08 -3.43 -13.89
C ALA A 104 5.58 -2.96 -15.27
N PRO A 105 6.52 -2.01 -15.33
CA PRO A 105 6.97 -1.41 -16.58
C PRO A 105 7.73 -2.38 -17.50
N ASN A 106 8.22 -3.51 -16.97
CA ASN A 106 8.88 -4.56 -17.72
C ASN A 106 8.93 -5.88 -16.93
N GLU A 107 9.30 -6.95 -17.62
CA GLU A 107 9.38 -8.30 -17.05
C GLU A 107 10.38 -8.42 -15.89
N THR A 108 11.50 -7.69 -15.94
CA THR A 108 12.49 -7.71 -14.85
C THR A 108 11.91 -7.14 -13.57
N VAL A 109 11.22 -6.00 -13.64
CA VAL A 109 10.53 -5.40 -12.49
C VAL A 109 9.40 -6.31 -12.01
N ALA A 110 8.61 -6.89 -12.93
CA ALA A 110 7.55 -7.84 -12.58
C ALA A 110 8.10 -9.07 -11.82
N PHE A 111 9.27 -9.56 -12.21
CA PHE A 111 9.95 -10.67 -11.53
C PHE A 111 10.45 -10.27 -10.13
N LEU A 112 11.02 -9.08 -9.98
CA LEU A 112 11.47 -8.57 -8.68
C LEU A 112 10.30 -8.36 -7.72
N LEU A 113 9.19 -7.78 -8.19
CA LEU A 113 7.97 -7.61 -7.41
C LEU A 113 7.42 -8.95 -6.92
N GLU A 114 7.37 -9.98 -7.78
CA GLU A 114 6.97 -11.33 -7.39
C GLU A 114 7.81 -11.85 -6.21
N LYS A 115 9.14 -11.68 -6.29
CA LYS A 115 10.05 -12.11 -5.21
C LYS A 115 9.86 -11.33 -3.92
N VAL A 116 9.52 -10.05 -3.98
CA VAL A 116 9.21 -9.25 -2.80
C VAL A 116 7.88 -9.72 -2.18
N PHE A 117 6.86 -9.93 -3.01
CA PHE A 117 5.52 -10.30 -2.57
C PHE A 117 5.43 -11.73 -2.04
N SER A 118 6.20 -12.68 -2.58
CA SER A 118 6.19 -14.07 -2.08
C SER A 118 6.85 -14.22 -0.71
N ARG A 119 7.90 -13.44 -0.40
CA ARG A 119 8.69 -13.56 0.84
C ARG A 119 7.89 -13.36 2.13
N LYS A 120 6.95 -12.40 2.16
CA LYS A 120 6.10 -12.16 3.34
C LYS A 120 4.89 -13.10 3.41
N LEU A 121 4.49 -13.73 2.31
CA LEU A 121 3.41 -14.73 2.29
C LEU A 121 3.87 -16.09 2.84
N GLU A 122 5.11 -16.50 2.57
CA GLU A 122 5.69 -17.77 3.05
C GLU A 122 5.94 -17.79 4.57
N ALA A 123 6.15 -16.62 5.19
CA ALA A 123 6.39 -16.49 6.63
C ALA A 123 5.18 -16.85 7.51
N LYS A 124 3.97 -16.99 6.94
CA LYS A 124 2.73 -17.34 7.67
C LYS A 124 2.29 -18.80 7.52
N THR A 125 3.04 -19.65 6.81
CA THR A 125 2.70 -21.08 6.62
C THR A 125 3.00 -21.98 7.84
N LEU A 126 3.19 -21.40 9.03
CA LEU A 126 3.57 -22.09 10.28
C LEU A 126 2.54 -21.96 11.42
N PHE A 127 1.28 -21.66 11.10
CA PHE A 127 0.17 -21.75 12.05
C PHE A 127 -0.82 -22.84 11.61
#